data_AF-A0A6A6WLI5-F1
#
_entry.id   AF-A0A6A6WLI5-F1
#
_cell.length_a   1.000
_cell.length_b   1.000
_cell.length_c   1.000
_cell.angle_alpha   90.00
_cell.angle_beta   90.00
_cell.angle_gamma   90.00
#
_symmetry.space_group_name_H-M   'P 1'
#
loop_
_entity.id
_entity.type
_entity.pdbx_description
1 polymer ?
#
loop_
_entity_poly.entity_id
_entity_poly.type
_entity_poly.pdbx_seq_one_letter_code
_entity_poly.pdbx_strand_id
1 'polypeptide(L)'
;MPNHKQDRPDDDPDVDPFHIPAFKPEDNTAGTFTEESSFITLFPKYREVYLKEAWPLITRTLEKRGIACTLDLVEGSMSVKTTRKTWDPAAILNARDLLKLLARSVPAPEAVKVLEDGIACDIIKIKNTVRNREKFVKRRQRILGTNGSTLKALELLTECYILVQGSTVSAMGPYKGLRTVRRVVLDTMANIHPIYAIKELMIKRELEKDPELKNENWERFLPQFKKKSLSKRQKPFKITDKSKKVYTPFPPAPEKSKIDLQIESGEYFLGKGEKERADREKREEKMREKQEAKKRERQKEFEVPKEDLPKKEKKRKRDEDGGEKKKKKKKKADAE
;
A
#
# COMPACT_ATOMS: atom_id res chain seq x y z
N MET A 1 7.28 -53.36 25.07
CA MET A 1 7.21 -53.36 23.59
C MET A 1 8.64 -53.19 23.07
N PRO A 2 9.14 -54.07 22.21
CA PRO A 2 10.52 -53.97 21.74
C PRO A 2 10.66 -52.76 20.81
N ASN A 3 11.61 -51.88 21.12
CA ASN A 3 12.00 -50.74 20.28
C ASN A 3 12.51 -51.24 18.93
N HIS A 4 11.63 -51.34 17.94
CA HIS A 4 12.04 -51.35 16.53
C HIS A 4 12.29 -49.90 16.09
N LYS A 5 13.44 -49.36 16.49
CA LYS A 5 14.12 -48.38 15.64
C LYS A 5 15.09 -49.20 14.80
N GLN A 6 14.59 -49.72 13.68
CA GLN A 6 15.49 -50.09 12.60
C GLN A 6 16.09 -48.76 12.13
N ASP A 7 17.41 -48.63 12.25
CA ASP A 7 18.15 -47.51 11.64
C ASP A 7 17.75 -47.45 10.18
N ARG A 8 17.12 -46.36 9.75
CA ARG A 8 16.85 -46.19 8.33
C ARG A 8 18.21 -45.98 7.67
N PRO A 9 18.43 -46.53 6.48
CA PRO A 9 19.67 -46.28 5.74
C PRO A 9 19.90 -44.79 5.39
N ASP A 10 18.93 -43.92 5.70
CA ASP A 10 18.96 -42.47 5.50
C ASP A 10 19.37 -41.68 6.77
N ASP A 11 19.74 -42.34 7.88
CA ASP A 11 20.15 -41.71 9.15
C ASP A 11 21.69 -41.49 9.26
N ASP A 12 22.42 -41.53 8.13
CA ASP A 12 23.82 -41.09 8.09
C ASP A 12 23.90 -39.55 8.06
N PRO A 13 24.50 -38.89 9.08
CA PRO A 13 24.54 -37.42 9.17
C PRO A 13 25.38 -36.74 8.08
N ASP A 14 26.12 -37.51 7.27
CA ASP A 14 27.01 -37.04 6.21
C ASP A 14 26.37 -37.10 4.81
N VAL A 15 25.21 -37.76 4.64
CA VAL A 15 24.50 -37.88 3.35
C VAL A 15 23.39 -36.84 3.31
N ASP A 16 23.54 -35.80 2.49
CA ASP A 16 22.48 -34.80 2.27
C ASP A 16 21.28 -35.50 1.60
N PRO A 17 20.11 -35.62 2.28
CA PRO A 17 18.94 -36.32 1.75
C PRO A 17 18.38 -35.69 0.47
N PHE A 18 18.85 -34.49 0.12
CA PHE A 18 18.42 -33.74 -1.05
C PHE A 18 19.50 -33.69 -2.15
N HIS A 19 20.60 -34.43 -2.02
CA HIS A 19 21.58 -34.54 -3.08
C HIS A 19 21.01 -35.37 -4.25
N ILE A 20 20.67 -34.69 -5.35
CA ILE A 20 20.17 -35.33 -6.57
C ILE A 20 21.39 -35.67 -7.43
N PRO A 21 21.72 -36.96 -7.67
CA PRO A 21 22.81 -37.32 -8.55
C PRO A 21 22.51 -36.86 -9.98
N ALA A 22 23.53 -36.41 -10.70
CA ALA A 22 23.39 -36.00 -12.09
C ALA A 22 22.95 -37.19 -12.95
N PHE A 23 21.82 -37.04 -13.64
CA PHE A 23 21.33 -38.05 -14.56
C PHE A 23 22.34 -38.15 -15.71
N LYS A 24 22.76 -39.37 -16.08
CA LYS A 24 23.63 -39.62 -17.24
C LYS A 24 22.83 -40.26 -18.37
N PRO A 25 23.34 -40.20 -19.62
CA PRO A 25 22.71 -40.91 -20.74
C PRO A 25 22.57 -42.42 -20.51
N GLU A 26 23.46 -43.01 -19.70
CA GLU A 26 23.47 -44.44 -19.33
C GLU A 26 22.30 -44.82 -18.40
N ASP A 27 21.80 -43.87 -17.62
CA ASP A 27 20.70 -44.10 -16.66
C ASP A 27 19.33 -44.17 -17.35
N ASN A 28 19.27 -43.89 -18.65
CA ASN A 28 18.03 -43.96 -19.44
C ASN A 28 17.69 -45.41 -19.83
N THR A 29 17.23 -46.19 -18.86
CA THR A 29 16.85 -47.61 -19.03
C THR A 29 15.58 -47.81 -19.86
N ALA A 30 14.72 -46.78 -19.96
CA ALA A 30 13.44 -46.84 -20.66
C ALA A 30 13.55 -46.55 -22.18
N GLY A 31 14.72 -46.11 -22.65
CA GLY A 31 14.98 -45.81 -24.05
C GLY A 31 14.45 -44.43 -24.48
N THR A 32 14.18 -44.27 -25.78
CA THR A 32 13.81 -42.96 -26.36
C THR A 32 12.34 -42.62 -26.14
N PHE A 33 12.03 -41.35 -25.92
CA PHE A 33 10.64 -40.89 -25.75
C PHE A 33 9.77 -41.19 -26.97
N THR A 34 8.58 -41.75 -26.73
CA THR A 34 7.52 -41.97 -27.71
C THR A 34 6.71 -40.70 -27.99
N GLU A 35 6.59 -39.82 -27.01
CA GLU A 35 5.79 -38.60 -27.06
C GLU A 35 6.66 -37.34 -27.18
N GLU A 36 6.13 -36.30 -27.84
CA GLU A 36 6.79 -35.00 -27.99
C GLU A 36 6.26 -34.01 -26.95
N SER A 37 7.17 -33.44 -26.15
CA SER A 37 6.88 -32.30 -25.29
C SER A 37 7.37 -31.02 -25.95
N SER A 38 6.49 -30.03 -26.05
CA SER A 38 6.83 -28.73 -26.64
C SER A 38 6.41 -27.58 -25.73
N PHE A 39 7.28 -26.57 -25.62
CA PHE A 39 6.99 -25.33 -24.91
C PHE A 39 7.28 -24.13 -25.79
N ILE A 40 6.42 -23.12 -25.72
CA ILE A 40 6.54 -21.88 -26.47
C ILE A 40 6.54 -20.72 -25.48
N THR A 41 7.42 -19.74 -25.69
CA THR A 41 7.46 -18.49 -24.93
C THR A 41 7.55 -17.30 -25.88
N LEU A 42 6.64 -16.34 -25.70
CA LEU A 42 6.66 -15.07 -26.44
C LEU A 42 7.69 -14.11 -25.83
N PHE A 43 8.37 -13.35 -26.68
CA PHE A 43 9.30 -12.32 -26.24
C PHE A 43 8.97 -10.94 -26.83
N PRO A 44 9.38 -9.84 -26.18
CA PRO A 44 9.12 -8.49 -26.69
C PRO A 44 9.96 -8.17 -27.93
N LYS A 45 9.39 -7.41 -28.88
CA LYS A 45 10.03 -6.99 -30.14
C LYS A 45 11.44 -6.41 -30.00
N TYR A 46 11.70 -5.60 -28.96
CA TYR A 46 13.02 -5.01 -28.73
C TYR A 46 14.13 -6.05 -28.44
N ARG A 47 13.75 -7.29 -28.16
CA ARG A 47 14.68 -8.38 -27.81
C ARG A 47 15.16 -9.18 -29.03
N GLU A 48 14.50 -9.02 -30.18
CA GLU A 48 14.76 -9.74 -31.44
C GLU A 48 16.23 -9.70 -31.86
N VAL A 49 16.82 -8.49 -31.89
CA VAL A 49 18.19 -8.27 -32.38
C VAL A 49 19.19 -9.11 -31.59
N TYR A 50 19.12 -9.05 -30.26
CA TYR A 50 20.00 -9.84 -29.41
C TYR A 50 19.73 -11.34 -29.49
N LEU A 51 18.46 -11.74 -29.54
CA LEU A 51 18.13 -13.17 -29.60
C LEU A 51 18.67 -13.78 -30.89
N LYS A 52 18.60 -13.06 -32.01
CA LYS A 52 19.18 -13.49 -33.28
C LYS A 52 20.69 -13.69 -33.19
N GLU A 53 21.40 -12.79 -32.53
CA GLU A 53 22.86 -12.88 -32.33
C GLU A 53 23.26 -14.00 -31.36
N ALA A 54 22.50 -14.18 -30.28
CA ALA A 54 22.78 -15.17 -29.23
C ALA A 54 22.24 -16.57 -29.54
N TRP A 55 21.33 -16.72 -30.51
CA TRP A 55 20.67 -17.99 -30.85
C TRP A 55 21.64 -19.15 -31.13
N PRO A 56 22.75 -18.96 -31.87
CA PRO A 56 23.69 -20.04 -32.14
C PRO A 56 24.34 -20.64 -30.89
N LEU A 57 24.47 -19.86 -29.80
CA LEU A 57 24.95 -20.37 -28.52
C LEU A 57 23.89 -21.25 -27.84
N ILE A 58 22.63 -20.84 -27.92
CA ILE A 58 21.48 -21.55 -27.32
C ILE A 58 21.25 -22.88 -28.05
N THR A 59 21.31 -22.89 -29.39
CA THR A 59 21.17 -24.12 -30.17
C THR A 59 22.24 -25.14 -29.81
N ARG A 60 23.52 -24.73 -29.79
CA ARG A 60 24.65 -25.60 -29.43
C ARG A 60 24.57 -26.16 -28.02
N THR A 61 23.99 -25.42 -27.08
CA THR A 61 23.86 -25.86 -25.67
C THR A 61 22.69 -26.81 -25.48
N LEU A 62 21.55 -26.57 -26.14
CA LEU A 62 20.37 -27.45 -26.09
C LEU A 62 20.55 -28.74 -26.93
N GLU A 63 21.29 -28.68 -28.04
CA GLU A 63 21.62 -29.85 -28.87
C GLU A 63 22.41 -30.91 -28.09
N LYS A 64 23.31 -30.49 -27.17
CA LYS A 64 24.04 -31.41 -26.27
C LYS A 64 23.11 -32.25 -25.39
N ARG A 65 21.92 -31.75 -25.09
CA ARG A 65 20.87 -32.45 -24.33
C ARG A 65 19.82 -33.12 -25.21
N GLY A 66 20.00 -33.06 -26.54
CA GLY A 66 19.05 -33.61 -27.50
C GLY A 66 17.73 -32.83 -27.57
N ILE A 67 17.71 -31.54 -27.25
CA ILE A 67 16.51 -30.69 -27.32
C ILE A 67 16.59 -29.81 -28.57
N ALA A 68 15.54 -29.82 -29.38
CA ALA A 68 15.42 -28.93 -30.53
C ALA A 68 14.88 -27.58 -30.08
N CYS A 69 15.37 -26.49 -30.67
CA CYS A 69 14.86 -25.14 -30.42
C CYS A 69 14.67 -24.37 -31.72
N THR A 70 13.60 -23.58 -31.79
CA THR A 70 13.32 -22.69 -32.91
C THR A 70 13.06 -21.27 -32.44
N LEU A 71 13.49 -20.30 -33.26
CA LEU A 71 13.25 -18.87 -33.05
C LEU A 71 12.40 -18.37 -34.20
N ASP A 72 11.19 -17.93 -33.90
CA ASP A 72 10.31 -17.26 -34.85
C ASP A 72 10.35 -15.74 -34.61
N LEU A 73 10.82 -15.02 -35.63
CA LEU A 73 10.91 -13.56 -35.62
C LEU A 73 9.63 -12.89 -36.14
N VAL A 74 8.74 -13.63 -36.81
CA VAL A 74 7.47 -13.10 -37.32
C VAL A 74 6.44 -13.02 -36.20
N GLU A 75 6.25 -14.13 -35.49
CA GLU A 75 5.37 -14.18 -34.31
C GLU A 75 6.04 -13.62 -33.04
N GLY A 76 7.37 -13.53 -33.01
CA GLY A 76 8.11 -13.12 -31.82
C GLY A 76 8.07 -14.19 -30.72
N SER A 77 8.24 -15.45 -31.11
CA SER A 77 8.13 -16.63 -30.24
C SER A 77 9.40 -17.48 -30.27
N MET A 78 9.75 -18.06 -29.12
CA MET A 78 10.79 -19.09 -29.02
C MET A 78 10.12 -20.40 -28.65
N SER A 79 10.50 -21.49 -29.30
CA SER A 79 10.00 -22.82 -28.97
C SER A 79 11.13 -23.80 -28.65
N VAL A 80 10.86 -24.72 -27.74
CA VAL A 80 11.71 -25.87 -27.42
C VAL A 80 10.89 -27.15 -27.51
N LYS A 81 11.49 -28.21 -28.03
CA LYS A 81 10.86 -29.50 -28.30
C LYS A 81 11.78 -30.64 -27.93
N THR A 82 11.23 -31.68 -27.29
CA THR A 82 11.96 -32.94 -27.11
C THR A 82 12.17 -33.62 -28.47
N THR A 83 13.26 -34.37 -28.59
CA THR A 83 13.55 -35.17 -29.77
C THR A 83 13.77 -36.62 -29.37
N ARG A 84 13.88 -37.51 -30.36
CA ARG A 84 14.23 -38.92 -30.10
C ARG A 84 15.61 -39.11 -29.47
N LYS A 85 16.45 -38.07 -29.45
CA LYS A 85 17.79 -38.07 -28.83
C LYS A 85 17.79 -37.50 -27.41
N THR A 86 16.66 -36.98 -26.92
CA THR A 86 16.56 -36.52 -25.54
C THR A 86 16.61 -37.74 -24.63
N TRP A 87 17.56 -37.74 -23.70
CA TRP A 87 17.76 -38.83 -22.74
C TRP A 87 17.23 -38.44 -21.35
N ASP A 88 17.39 -37.17 -20.94
CA ASP A 88 16.88 -36.64 -19.68
C ASP A 88 15.42 -36.12 -19.82
N PRO A 89 14.44 -36.69 -19.09
CA PRO A 89 13.06 -36.22 -19.12
C PRO A 89 12.88 -34.82 -18.51
N ALA A 90 13.71 -34.43 -17.54
CA ALA A 90 13.59 -33.13 -16.85
C ALA A 90 14.25 -31.99 -17.63
N ALA A 91 15.19 -32.28 -18.54
CA ALA A 91 15.90 -31.28 -19.33
C ALA A 91 14.98 -30.32 -20.10
N ILE A 92 13.80 -30.78 -20.54
CA ILE A 92 12.83 -29.93 -21.25
C ILE A 92 12.23 -28.85 -20.33
N LEU A 93 12.12 -29.10 -19.03
CA LEU A 93 11.65 -28.12 -18.05
C LEU A 93 12.70 -27.03 -17.84
N ASN A 94 13.97 -27.41 -17.79
CA ASN A 94 15.09 -26.45 -17.71
C ASN A 94 15.19 -25.62 -18.99
N ALA A 95 14.98 -26.24 -20.17
CA ALA A 95 14.93 -25.53 -21.45
C ALA A 95 13.76 -24.54 -21.54
N ARG A 96 12.57 -24.90 -21.03
CA ARG A 96 11.43 -23.99 -20.90
C ARG A 96 11.79 -22.79 -20.03
N ASP A 97 12.47 -23.01 -18.92
CA ASP A 97 12.81 -21.96 -17.97
C ASP A 97 13.94 -21.05 -18.50
N LEU A 98 14.87 -21.60 -19.29
CA LEU A 98 15.81 -20.83 -20.12
C LEU A 98 15.09 -19.87 -21.07
N LEU A 99 14.07 -20.34 -21.81
CA LEU A 99 13.29 -19.47 -22.70
C LEU A 99 12.61 -18.31 -21.96
N LYS A 100 12.03 -18.59 -20.79
CA LYS A 100 11.40 -17.56 -19.95
C LYS A 100 12.40 -16.51 -19.49
N LEU A 101 13.63 -16.91 -19.14
CA LEU A 101 14.69 -15.97 -18.74
C LEU A 101 15.16 -15.09 -19.89
N LEU A 102 15.33 -15.67 -21.08
CA LEU A 102 15.68 -14.94 -22.29
C LEU A 102 14.63 -13.89 -22.66
N ALA A 103 13.34 -14.24 -22.51
CA ALA A 103 12.22 -13.32 -22.69
C ALA A 103 12.18 -12.18 -21.65
N ARG A 104 12.82 -12.38 -20.48
CA ARG A 104 13.01 -11.37 -19.42
C ARG A 104 14.39 -10.69 -19.49
N SER A 105 14.96 -10.64 -20.68
CA SER A 105 16.24 -9.98 -21.00
C SER A 105 17.45 -10.40 -20.15
N VAL A 106 17.44 -11.61 -19.61
CA VAL A 106 18.66 -12.19 -19.04
C VAL A 106 19.65 -12.46 -20.18
N PRO A 107 20.94 -12.11 -20.03
CA PRO A 107 21.96 -12.45 -21.02
C PRO A 107 22.08 -13.95 -21.23
N ALA A 108 22.26 -14.40 -22.48
CA ALA A 108 22.34 -15.82 -22.82
C ALA A 108 23.45 -16.58 -22.08
N PRO A 109 24.68 -16.05 -21.90
CA PRO A 109 25.73 -16.75 -21.16
C PRO A 109 25.35 -17.03 -19.71
N GLU A 110 24.59 -16.12 -19.09
CA GLU A 110 24.12 -16.31 -17.72
C GLU A 110 22.95 -17.29 -17.69
N ALA A 111 21.98 -17.12 -18.60
CA ALA A 111 20.76 -17.94 -18.64
C ALA A 111 21.04 -19.43 -18.89
N VAL A 112 22.08 -19.77 -19.67
CA VAL A 112 22.49 -21.17 -19.95
C VAL A 112 22.83 -21.94 -18.66
N LYS A 113 23.27 -21.25 -17.60
CA LYS A 113 23.56 -21.89 -16.30
C LYS A 113 22.34 -22.56 -15.66
N VAL A 114 21.10 -22.19 -16.02
CA VAL A 114 19.87 -22.87 -15.55
C VAL A 114 19.77 -24.31 -16.05
N LEU A 115 20.53 -24.67 -17.07
CA LEU A 115 20.60 -26.06 -17.49
C LEU A 115 21.36 -26.92 -16.47
N GLU A 116 22.32 -26.35 -15.73
CA GLU A 116 23.11 -27.07 -14.72
C GLU A 116 22.26 -27.45 -13.50
N ASP A 117 22.53 -28.63 -12.94
CA ASP A 117 21.80 -29.13 -11.78
C ASP A 117 22.12 -28.28 -10.53
N GLY A 118 21.09 -28.03 -9.71
CA GLY A 118 21.20 -27.19 -8.51
C GLY A 118 20.98 -25.69 -8.74
N ILE A 119 20.94 -25.23 -10.00
CA ILE A 119 20.58 -23.86 -10.36
C ILE A 119 19.13 -23.81 -10.84
N ALA A 120 18.28 -23.14 -10.07
CA ALA A 120 16.90 -22.88 -10.46
C ALA A 120 16.73 -21.42 -10.88
N CYS A 121 15.59 -21.12 -11.50
CA CYS A 121 15.18 -19.75 -11.79
C CYS A 121 13.90 -19.36 -11.04
N ASP A 122 13.76 -18.09 -10.75
CA ASP A 122 12.55 -17.51 -10.19
C ASP A 122 12.21 -16.17 -10.85
N ILE A 123 10.98 -16.04 -11.34
CA ILE A 123 10.46 -14.81 -11.95
C ILE A 123 9.45 -14.18 -11.00
N ILE A 124 9.91 -13.21 -10.22
CA ILE A 124 9.13 -12.53 -9.19
C ILE A 124 8.33 -11.40 -9.82
N LYS A 125 7.01 -11.51 -9.81
CA LYS A 125 6.10 -10.48 -10.29
C LYS A 125 5.93 -9.38 -9.24
N ILE A 126 6.43 -8.19 -9.57
CA ILE A 126 6.26 -6.96 -8.75
C ILE A 126 5.18 -6.02 -9.31
N LYS A 127 4.57 -6.37 -10.44
CA LYS A 127 3.44 -5.63 -11.02
C LYS A 127 2.27 -5.61 -10.03
N ASN A 128 1.63 -4.46 -9.87
CA ASN A 128 0.47 -4.22 -9.00
C ASN A 128 0.71 -4.35 -7.49
N THR A 129 1.95 -4.54 -7.01
CA THR A 129 2.23 -4.52 -5.56
C THR A 129 2.02 -3.13 -4.95
N VAL A 130 2.15 -2.07 -5.76
CA VAL A 130 1.95 -0.68 -5.35
C VAL A 130 1.00 -0.01 -6.33
N ARG A 131 -0.03 0.68 -5.80
CA ARG A 131 -1.04 1.38 -6.63
C ARG A 131 -0.47 2.57 -7.40
N ASN A 132 0.39 3.37 -6.76
CA ASN A 132 0.94 4.58 -7.36
C ASN A 132 2.19 4.27 -8.18
N ARG A 133 2.21 4.68 -9.44
CA ARG A 133 3.35 4.47 -10.36
C ARG A 133 4.66 5.07 -9.85
N GLU A 134 4.64 6.28 -9.30
CA GLU A 134 5.85 6.92 -8.75
C GLU A 134 6.44 6.15 -7.55
N LYS A 135 5.57 5.68 -6.65
CA LYS A 135 6.00 4.88 -5.50
C LYS A 135 6.56 3.53 -5.97
N PHE A 136 5.97 2.94 -7.00
CA PHE A 136 6.50 1.71 -7.62
C PHE A 136 7.91 1.92 -8.19
N VAL A 137 8.13 2.99 -8.97
CA VAL A 137 9.46 3.31 -9.52
C VAL A 137 10.48 3.55 -8.40
N LYS A 138 10.12 4.32 -7.36
CA LYS A 138 11.00 4.58 -6.21
C LYS A 138 11.33 3.29 -5.42
N ARG A 139 10.37 2.39 -5.20
CA ARG A 139 10.62 1.09 -4.53
C ARG A 139 11.41 0.11 -5.38
N ARG A 140 11.17 0.08 -6.69
CA ARG A 140 11.98 -0.71 -7.64
C ARG A 140 13.43 -0.22 -7.67
N GLN A 141 13.63 1.09 -7.75
CA GLN A 141 14.96 1.70 -7.71
C GLN A 141 15.69 1.40 -6.40
N ARG A 142 14.95 1.30 -5.28
CA ARG A 142 15.52 0.90 -3.98
C ARG A 142 16.10 -0.52 -3.97
N ILE A 143 15.54 -1.45 -4.76
CA ILE A 143 16.09 -2.82 -4.91
C ILE A 143 17.43 -2.76 -5.63
N LEU A 144 17.54 -1.92 -6.67
CA LEU A 144 18.79 -1.72 -7.41
C LEU A 144 19.85 -1.05 -6.52
N GLY A 145 19.44 -0.01 -5.79
CA GLY A 145 20.34 0.79 -4.97
C GLY A 145 21.00 1.94 -5.72
N THR A 146 21.84 2.70 -5.01
CA THR A 146 22.76 3.67 -5.64
C THR A 146 23.83 2.89 -6.41
N ASN A 147 23.95 3.18 -7.71
CA ASN A 147 24.91 2.53 -8.62
C ASN A 147 24.87 0.98 -8.61
N GLY A 148 23.73 0.37 -8.28
CA GLY A 148 23.62 -1.10 -8.23
C GLY A 148 24.22 -1.76 -6.98
N SER A 149 24.72 -0.99 -6.00
CA SER A 149 25.38 -1.51 -4.79
C SER A 149 24.52 -2.49 -3.99
N THR A 150 23.23 -2.18 -3.84
CA THR A 150 22.29 -2.97 -3.04
C THR A 150 21.96 -4.30 -3.73
N LEU A 151 21.80 -4.25 -5.06
CA LEU A 151 21.63 -5.43 -5.89
C LEU A 151 22.89 -6.31 -5.84
N LYS A 152 24.08 -5.73 -6.00
CA LYS A 152 25.33 -6.50 -5.98
C LYS A 152 25.60 -7.17 -4.63
N ALA A 153 25.32 -6.48 -3.52
CA ALA A 153 25.39 -7.07 -2.20
C ALA A 153 24.43 -8.26 -2.05
N LEU A 154 23.20 -8.14 -2.59
CA LEU A 154 22.23 -9.22 -2.55
C LEU A 154 22.68 -10.42 -3.39
N GLU A 155 23.24 -10.19 -4.59
CA GLU A 155 23.80 -11.24 -5.44
C GLU A 155 24.91 -12.03 -4.72
N LEU A 156 25.86 -11.32 -4.10
CA LEU A 156 26.99 -11.96 -3.39
C LEU A 156 26.53 -12.75 -2.17
N LEU A 157 25.57 -12.22 -1.40
CA LEU A 157 25.09 -12.87 -0.18
C LEU A 157 24.24 -14.12 -0.49
N THR A 158 23.45 -14.09 -1.56
CA THR A 158 22.52 -15.17 -1.92
C THR A 158 23.05 -16.11 -2.99
N GLU A 159 24.23 -15.83 -3.54
CA GLU A 159 24.85 -16.57 -4.65
C GLU A 159 23.90 -16.70 -5.86
N CYS A 160 23.06 -15.67 -6.04
CA CYS A 160 22.09 -15.59 -7.10
C CYS A 160 22.45 -14.47 -8.07
N TYR A 161 22.20 -14.69 -9.35
CA TYR A 161 22.14 -13.63 -10.34
C TYR A 161 20.76 -12.95 -10.30
N ILE A 162 20.71 -11.62 -10.22
CA ILE A 162 19.44 -10.89 -10.06
C ILE A 162 19.33 -9.80 -11.11
N LEU A 163 18.28 -9.85 -11.91
CA LEU A 163 17.98 -8.85 -12.93
C LEU A 163 16.63 -8.18 -12.65
N VAL A 164 16.67 -6.88 -12.38
CA VAL A 164 15.48 -6.05 -12.13
C VAL A 164 15.09 -5.36 -13.43
N GLN A 165 14.02 -5.83 -14.09
CA GLN A 165 13.55 -5.23 -15.35
C GLN A 165 12.04 -5.01 -15.36
N GLY A 166 11.66 -3.77 -15.65
CA GLY A 166 10.25 -3.41 -15.86
C GLY A 166 9.39 -3.68 -14.63
N SER A 167 8.55 -4.72 -14.72
CA SER A 167 7.57 -5.12 -13.70
C SER A 167 7.81 -6.51 -13.10
N THR A 168 8.99 -7.07 -13.36
CA THR A 168 9.42 -8.36 -12.83
C THR A 168 10.86 -8.25 -12.34
N VAL A 169 11.21 -9.10 -11.37
CA VAL A 169 12.59 -9.33 -10.97
C VAL A 169 12.89 -10.79 -11.28
N SER A 170 13.85 -11.03 -12.16
CA SER A 170 14.33 -12.36 -12.48
C SER A 170 15.49 -12.69 -11.56
N ALA A 171 15.49 -13.87 -10.97
CA ALA A 171 16.58 -14.38 -10.15
C ALA A 171 16.97 -15.78 -10.61
N MET A 172 18.25 -16.11 -10.53
CA MET A 172 18.81 -17.42 -10.84
C MET A 172 19.82 -17.82 -9.78
N GLY A 173 19.82 -19.07 -9.34
CA GLY A 173 20.77 -19.56 -8.35
C GLY A 173 20.21 -20.72 -7.52
N PRO A 174 20.83 -21.02 -6.36
CA PRO A 174 20.41 -22.13 -5.51
C PRO A 174 19.05 -21.86 -4.85
N TYR A 175 18.30 -22.92 -4.56
CA TYR A 175 16.94 -22.83 -3.99
C TYR A 175 16.87 -22.01 -2.69
N LYS A 176 17.85 -22.15 -1.78
CA LYS A 176 17.95 -21.38 -0.53
C LYS A 176 18.09 -19.87 -0.82
N GLY A 177 18.93 -19.53 -1.79
CA GLY A 177 19.15 -18.16 -2.26
C GLY A 177 17.88 -17.57 -2.88
N LEU A 178 17.24 -18.29 -3.80
CA LEU A 178 16.01 -17.84 -4.45
C LEU A 178 14.87 -17.56 -3.47
N ARG A 179 14.65 -18.44 -2.49
CA ARG A 179 13.63 -18.22 -1.44
C ARG A 179 13.90 -16.92 -0.66
N THR A 180 15.17 -16.65 -0.37
CA THR A 180 15.60 -15.45 0.31
C THR A 180 15.38 -14.21 -0.55
N VAL A 181 15.81 -14.23 -1.82
CA VAL A 181 15.63 -13.13 -2.78
C VAL A 181 14.14 -12.80 -2.95
N ARG A 182 13.29 -13.82 -3.12
CA ARG A 182 11.83 -13.64 -3.23
C ARG A 182 11.26 -12.91 -2.02
N ARG A 183 11.64 -13.30 -0.81
CA ARG A 183 11.23 -12.62 0.43
C ARG A 183 11.67 -11.15 0.42
N VAL A 184 12.96 -10.88 0.14
CA VAL A 184 13.54 -9.53 0.14
C VAL A 184 12.85 -8.61 -0.87
N VAL A 185 12.59 -9.09 -2.08
CA VAL A 185 11.93 -8.33 -3.15
C VAL A 185 10.50 -7.97 -2.76
N LEU A 186 9.73 -8.93 -2.24
CA LEU A 186 8.34 -8.72 -1.82
C LEU A 186 8.26 -7.75 -0.62
N ASP A 187 9.14 -7.91 0.37
CA ASP A 187 9.21 -7.03 1.54
C ASP A 187 9.60 -5.60 1.16
N THR A 188 10.52 -5.46 0.20
CA THR A 188 10.91 -4.16 -0.34
C THR A 188 9.73 -3.46 -1.01
N MET A 189 8.92 -4.22 -1.76
CA MET A 189 7.67 -3.73 -2.32
C MET A 189 6.61 -3.44 -1.26
N ALA A 190 6.65 -4.11 -0.09
CA ALA A 190 5.81 -3.86 1.08
C ALA A 190 6.29 -2.70 1.98
N ASN A 191 7.18 -1.84 1.47
CA ASN A 191 7.74 -0.66 2.14
C ASN A 191 8.81 -0.92 3.19
N ILE A 192 9.38 -2.13 3.26
CA ILE A 192 10.56 -2.40 4.07
C ILE A 192 11.80 -2.00 3.24
N HIS A 193 12.91 -1.64 3.86
CA HIS A 193 14.14 -1.30 3.12
C HIS A 193 15.03 -2.55 2.97
N PRO A 194 15.56 -2.86 1.77
CA PRO A 194 16.34 -4.08 1.54
C PRO A 194 17.61 -4.15 2.38
N ILE A 195 18.19 -2.99 2.76
CA ILE A 195 19.33 -2.91 3.69
C ILE A 195 19.10 -3.71 4.99
N TYR A 196 17.87 -3.75 5.52
CA TYR A 196 17.60 -4.52 6.73
C TYR A 196 17.78 -6.02 6.50
N ALA A 197 17.31 -6.52 5.36
CA ALA A 197 17.49 -7.92 5.01
C ALA A 197 18.95 -8.23 4.64
N ILE A 198 19.66 -7.30 4.02
CA ILE A 198 21.11 -7.45 3.75
C ILE A 198 21.87 -7.59 5.07
N LYS A 199 21.61 -6.73 6.06
CA LYS A 199 22.23 -6.84 7.40
C LYS A 199 21.88 -8.16 8.08
N GLU A 200 20.62 -8.59 8.02
CA GLU A 200 20.19 -9.89 8.52
C GLU A 200 20.97 -11.04 7.86
N LEU A 201 21.17 -10.99 6.54
CA LEU A 201 21.90 -12.02 5.78
C LEU A 201 23.40 -12.01 6.06
N MET A 202 24.00 -10.84 6.26
CA MET A 202 25.41 -10.73 6.66
C MET A 202 25.64 -11.42 8.01
N ILE A 203 24.79 -11.11 9.01
CA ILE A 203 24.89 -11.71 10.35
C ILE A 203 24.64 -13.22 10.27
N LYS A 204 23.64 -13.67 9.51
CA LYS A 204 23.39 -15.11 9.32
C LYS A 204 24.59 -15.84 8.71
N ARG A 205 25.24 -15.24 7.71
CA ARG A 205 26.40 -15.83 7.04
C ARG A 205 27.64 -15.84 7.92
N GLU A 206 27.74 -14.93 8.90
CA GLU A 206 28.78 -14.97 9.94
C GLU A 206 28.47 -16.06 10.97
N LEU A 207 27.24 -16.12 11.48
CA LEU A 207 26.81 -17.13 12.46
C LEU A 207 26.86 -18.57 11.91
N GLU A 208 26.64 -18.77 10.62
CA GLU A 208 26.71 -20.09 9.97
C GLU A 208 28.13 -20.67 9.94
N LYS A 209 29.17 -19.81 10.04
CA LYS A 209 30.57 -20.26 10.10
C LYS A 209 30.92 -20.87 11.45
N ASP A 210 30.24 -20.45 12.52
CA ASP A 210 30.51 -20.93 13.86
C ASP A 210 29.82 -22.29 14.08
N PRO A 211 30.59 -23.38 14.30
CA PRO A 211 30.01 -24.73 14.40
C PRO A 211 29.15 -24.93 15.65
N GLU A 212 29.43 -24.20 16.73
CA GLU A 212 28.72 -24.32 18.02
C GLU A 212 27.26 -23.83 17.94
N LEU A 213 26.99 -22.77 17.17
CA LEU A 213 25.68 -22.13 17.10
C LEU A 213 24.75 -22.72 16.02
N LYS A 214 25.18 -23.73 15.24
CA LYS A 214 24.40 -24.26 14.10
C LYS A 214 23.01 -24.79 14.48
N ASN A 215 22.88 -25.34 15.69
CA ASN A 215 21.64 -25.95 16.17
C ASN A 215 20.79 -25.01 17.05
N GLU A 216 21.28 -23.80 17.32
CA GLU A 216 20.60 -22.84 18.19
C GLU A 216 19.73 -21.84 17.40
N ASN A 217 18.72 -21.27 18.06
CA ASN A 217 17.90 -20.23 17.46
C ASN A 217 18.65 -18.88 17.42
N TRP A 218 18.89 -18.35 16.22
CA TRP A 218 19.62 -17.10 15.99
C TRP A 218 18.82 -15.81 16.20
N GLU A 219 17.52 -15.87 16.51
CA GLU A 219 16.66 -14.68 16.64
C GLU A 219 17.18 -13.61 17.61
N ARG A 220 17.94 -14.01 18.63
CA ARG A 220 18.58 -13.10 19.59
C ARG A 220 19.63 -12.19 18.95
N PHE A 221 20.37 -12.70 17.97
CA PHE A 221 21.44 -11.99 17.28
C PHE A 221 20.92 -11.19 16.08
N LEU A 222 19.73 -11.52 15.58
CA LEU A 222 19.11 -10.82 14.47
C LEU A 222 18.59 -9.43 14.87
N PRO A 223 18.94 -8.36 14.12
CA PRO A 223 18.39 -7.04 14.36
C PRO A 223 16.88 -6.99 14.11
N GLN A 224 16.08 -6.75 15.15
CA GLN A 224 14.64 -6.57 15.00
C GLN A 224 14.29 -5.12 14.64
N PHE A 225 14.09 -4.86 13.35
CA PHE A 225 13.61 -3.55 12.88
C PHE A 225 12.07 -3.46 13.02
N LYS A 226 11.60 -3.24 14.25
CA LYS A 226 10.18 -2.97 14.50
C LYS A 226 9.80 -1.60 13.92
N LYS A 227 8.68 -1.56 13.21
CA LYS A 227 8.08 -0.28 12.78
C LYS A 227 7.71 0.50 14.05
N LYS A 228 8.37 1.63 14.29
CA LYS A 228 7.98 2.59 15.34
C LYS A 228 6.71 3.33 14.89
N SER A 229 5.59 2.61 14.75
CA SER A 229 4.30 3.29 14.67
C SER A 229 3.94 3.72 16.08
N LEU A 230 4.01 5.02 16.36
CA LEU A 230 3.40 5.59 17.56
C LEU A 230 1.91 5.25 17.50
N SER A 231 1.50 4.23 18.25
CA SER A 231 0.16 3.62 18.19
C SER A 231 -0.95 4.60 18.57
N LYS A 232 -0.58 5.70 19.22
CA LYS A 232 -1.46 6.78 19.62
C LYS A 232 -0.99 8.07 18.98
N ARG A 233 -1.46 8.32 17.75
CA ARG A 233 -1.50 9.69 17.25
C ARG A 233 -2.42 10.47 18.19
N GLN A 234 -1.91 11.48 18.89
CA GLN A 234 -2.77 12.36 19.68
C GLN A 234 -3.85 12.91 18.76
N LYS A 235 -5.11 12.75 19.18
CA LYS A 235 -6.23 13.30 18.42
C LYS A 235 -6.09 14.83 18.45
N PRO A 236 -6.14 15.51 17.30
CA PRO A 236 -6.12 16.97 17.31
C PRO A 236 -7.33 17.48 18.12
N PHE A 237 -7.16 18.60 18.84
CA PHE A 237 -8.22 19.20 19.63
C PHE A 237 -9.49 19.51 18.81
N LYS A 238 -9.31 19.85 17.52
CA LYS A 238 -10.40 19.97 16.55
C LYS A 238 -10.37 18.76 15.60
N ILE A 239 -11.28 17.82 15.81
CA ILE A 239 -11.53 16.72 14.89
C ILE A 239 -12.61 17.21 13.92
N THR A 240 -12.27 17.24 12.63
CA THR A 240 -13.26 17.54 11.59
C THR A 240 -14.03 16.26 11.26
N ASP A 241 -15.25 16.15 11.77
CA ASP A 241 -16.13 15.01 11.47
C ASP A 241 -16.53 15.04 9.99
N LYS A 242 -15.96 14.14 9.20
CA LYS A 242 -16.25 14.02 7.76
C LYS A 242 -17.68 13.56 7.48
N SER A 243 -18.38 13.00 8.46
CA SER A 243 -19.81 12.67 8.36
C SER A 243 -20.68 13.90 8.06
N LYS A 244 -20.24 15.10 8.45
CA LYS A 244 -20.94 16.37 8.17
C LYS A 244 -20.75 16.86 6.73
N LYS A 245 -19.83 16.26 5.95
CA LYS A 245 -19.57 16.63 4.54
C LYS A 245 -20.15 15.56 3.63
N VAL A 246 -21.47 15.52 3.53
CA VAL A 246 -22.18 14.63 2.60
C VAL A 246 -21.88 15.07 1.18
N TYR A 247 -21.52 14.11 0.32
CA TYR A 247 -21.23 14.39 -1.09
C TYR A 247 -22.51 14.83 -1.81
N THR A 248 -22.52 16.05 -2.32
CA THR A 248 -23.55 16.55 -3.23
C THR A 248 -22.96 16.61 -4.64
N PRO A 249 -23.61 16.01 -5.67
CA PRO A 249 -23.10 16.06 -7.04
C PRO A 249 -23.21 17.45 -7.65
N PHE A 250 -24.06 18.31 -7.08
CA PHE A 250 -24.20 19.70 -7.47
C PHE A 250 -23.13 20.55 -6.76
N PRO A 251 -22.37 21.38 -7.50
CA PRO A 251 -21.49 22.35 -6.88
C PRO A 251 -22.33 23.38 -6.11
N PRO A 252 -21.81 23.94 -5.01
CA PRO A 252 -22.46 25.08 -4.37
C PRO A 252 -22.54 26.25 -5.36
N ALA A 253 -23.57 27.08 -5.24
CA ALA A 253 -23.68 28.28 -6.05
C ALA A 253 -22.43 29.16 -5.83
N PRO A 254 -21.84 29.73 -6.91
CA PRO A 254 -20.74 30.67 -6.76
C PRO A 254 -21.20 31.87 -5.91
N GLU A 255 -20.28 32.43 -5.14
CA GLU A 255 -20.55 33.68 -4.42
C GLU A 255 -20.83 34.78 -5.46
N LYS A 256 -21.96 35.46 -5.31
CA LYS A 256 -22.37 36.54 -6.22
C LYS A 256 -21.34 37.67 -6.19
N SER A 257 -21.03 38.26 -7.34
CA SER A 257 -20.13 39.41 -7.37
C SER A 257 -20.78 40.62 -6.68
N LYS A 258 -19.96 41.61 -6.29
CA LYS A 258 -20.50 42.86 -5.73
C LYS A 258 -21.47 43.55 -6.69
N ILE A 259 -21.24 43.41 -8.00
CA ILE A 259 -22.11 43.95 -9.06
C ILE A 259 -23.43 43.18 -9.08
N ASP A 260 -23.39 41.86 -9.03
CA ASP A 260 -24.60 41.03 -9.00
C ASP A 260 -25.45 41.28 -7.74
N LEU A 261 -24.81 41.46 -6.58
CA LEU A 261 -25.48 41.85 -5.34
C LEU A 261 -26.17 43.22 -5.47
N GLN A 262 -25.54 44.16 -6.16
CA GLN A 262 -26.11 45.49 -6.43
C GLN A 262 -27.23 45.45 -7.46
N ILE A 263 -27.14 44.58 -8.47
CA ILE A 263 -28.19 44.37 -9.46
C ILE A 263 -29.40 43.69 -8.81
N GLU A 264 -29.18 42.69 -7.94
CA GLU A 264 -30.21 42.01 -7.17
C GLU A 264 -30.88 42.93 -6.14
N SER A 265 -30.12 43.81 -5.48
CA SER A 265 -30.68 44.81 -4.55
C SER A 265 -31.39 45.97 -5.26
N GLY A 266 -31.26 46.09 -6.58
CA GLY A 266 -31.77 47.22 -7.37
C GLY A 266 -30.97 48.51 -7.19
N GLU A 267 -30.01 48.54 -6.25
CA GLU A 267 -29.16 49.69 -5.99
C GLU A 267 -28.25 50.01 -7.18
N TYR A 268 -27.94 49.02 -8.04
CA TYR A 268 -27.14 49.27 -9.23
C TYR A 268 -27.79 50.30 -10.17
N PHE A 269 -29.12 50.29 -10.28
CA PHE A 269 -29.87 51.14 -11.19
C PHE A 269 -30.18 52.54 -10.64
N LEU A 270 -30.09 52.73 -9.31
CA LEU A 270 -30.36 54.02 -8.68
C LEU A 270 -29.21 55.01 -8.89
N GLY A 271 -29.57 56.24 -9.25
CA GLY A 271 -28.61 57.34 -9.38
C GLY A 271 -28.00 57.75 -8.04
N LYS A 272 -26.83 58.39 -8.06
CA LYS A 272 -26.12 58.82 -6.82
C LYS A 272 -27.00 59.68 -5.90
N GLY A 273 -27.83 60.56 -6.47
CA GLY A 273 -28.73 61.43 -5.72
C GLY A 273 -29.98 60.75 -5.17
N GLU A 274 -30.41 59.62 -5.74
CA GLU A 274 -31.53 58.81 -5.21
C GLU A 274 -31.06 57.93 -4.05
N LYS A 275 -29.84 57.37 -4.17
CA LYS A 275 -29.17 56.64 -3.08
C LYS A 275 -29.00 57.52 -1.85
N GLU A 276 -28.54 58.75 -2.04
CA GLU A 276 -28.32 59.69 -0.93
C GLU A 276 -29.62 60.11 -0.24
N ARG A 277 -30.72 60.28 -1.00
CA ARG A 277 -32.05 60.53 -0.44
C ARG A 277 -32.56 59.34 0.38
N ALA A 278 -32.49 58.14 -0.18
CA ALA A 278 -32.89 56.92 0.53
C ALA A 278 -32.05 56.68 1.80
N ASP A 279 -30.74 56.98 1.76
CA ASP A 279 -29.87 56.88 2.92
C ASP A 279 -30.20 57.91 3.99
N ARG A 280 -30.58 59.13 3.60
CA ARG A 280 -31.01 60.18 4.52
C ARG A 280 -32.34 59.81 5.18
N GLU A 281 -33.32 59.33 4.42
CA GLU A 281 -34.61 58.86 4.96
C GLU A 281 -34.41 57.71 5.96
N LYS A 282 -33.59 56.71 5.62
CA LYS A 282 -33.22 55.63 6.55
C LYS A 282 -32.53 56.12 7.82
N ARG A 283 -31.75 57.21 7.75
CA ARG A 283 -31.11 57.82 8.93
C ARG A 283 -32.14 58.55 9.79
N GLU A 284 -33.04 59.31 9.17
CA GLU A 284 -34.12 60.03 9.85
C GLU A 284 -35.06 59.04 10.56
N GLU A 285 -35.42 57.93 9.93
CA GLU A 285 -36.20 56.84 10.54
C GLU A 285 -35.49 56.20 11.73
N LYS A 286 -34.21 55.83 11.58
CA LYS A 286 -33.42 55.28 12.71
C LYS A 286 -33.30 56.27 13.87
N MET A 287 -33.20 57.56 13.59
CA MET A 287 -33.18 58.60 14.62
C MET A 287 -34.53 58.69 15.31
N ARG A 288 -35.64 58.58 14.58
CA ARG A 288 -36.99 58.54 15.12
C ARG A 288 -37.22 57.31 15.99
N GLU A 289 -36.82 56.12 15.56
CA GLU A 289 -36.88 54.88 16.35
C GLU A 289 -36.08 54.99 17.65
N LYS A 290 -34.86 55.54 17.59
CA LYS A 290 -34.05 55.78 18.81
C LYS A 290 -34.71 56.79 19.75
N GLN A 291 -35.32 57.84 19.20
CA GLN A 291 -36.06 58.81 20.00
C GLN A 291 -37.30 58.16 20.65
N GLU A 292 -38.03 57.32 19.93
CA GLU A 292 -39.17 56.57 20.46
C GLU A 292 -38.75 55.56 21.53
N ALA A 293 -37.66 54.81 21.30
CA ALA A 293 -37.08 53.91 22.29
C ALA A 293 -36.66 54.68 23.56
N LYS A 294 -35.97 55.81 23.41
CA LYS A 294 -35.56 56.67 24.54
C LYS A 294 -36.75 57.31 25.26
N LYS A 295 -37.80 57.70 24.52
CA LYS A 295 -39.07 58.16 25.12
C LYS A 295 -39.75 57.04 25.90
N ARG A 296 -39.75 55.80 25.38
CA ARG A 296 -40.31 54.62 26.03
C ARG A 296 -39.52 54.22 27.28
N GLU A 297 -38.20 54.29 27.24
CA GLU A 297 -37.33 54.11 28.42
C GLU A 297 -37.60 55.18 29.47
N ARG A 298 -37.66 56.46 29.07
CA ARG A 298 -37.99 57.56 29.97
C ARG A 298 -39.39 57.42 30.58
N GLN A 299 -40.39 57.00 29.81
CA GLN A 299 -41.74 56.73 30.34
C GLN A 299 -41.74 55.61 31.38
N LYS A 300 -40.93 54.56 31.19
CA LYS A 300 -40.75 53.49 32.19
C LYS A 300 -40.06 53.97 33.46
N GLU A 301 -39.17 54.97 33.39
CA GLU A 301 -38.55 55.58 34.58
C GLU A 301 -39.51 56.47 35.38
N PHE A 302 -40.53 57.06 34.71
CA PHE A 302 -41.56 57.88 35.36
C PHE A 302 -42.73 57.08 35.96
N GLU A 303 -42.85 55.79 35.61
CA GLU A 303 -43.73 54.88 36.34
C GLU A 303 -43.07 54.52 37.67
N VAL A 304 -43.65 54.98 38.78
CA VAL A 304 -43.20 54.64 40.13
C VAL A 304 -43.17 53.10 40.25
N PRO A 305 -42.01 52.49 40.54
CA PRO A 305 -41.93 51.06 40.77
C PRO A 305 -42.96 50.67 41.83
N LYS A 306 -43.84 49.70 41.52
CA LYS A 306 -44.80 49.21 42.51
C LYS A 306 -44.02 48.52 43.64
N GLU A 307 -43.96 49.15 44.81
CA GLU A 307 -43.40 48.54 46.02
C GLU A 307 -44.41 47.58 46.67
N ASP A 308 -44.00 46.32 46.85
CA ASP A 308 -44.71 45.34 47.68
C ASP A 308 -44.39 45.59 49.17
N LEU A 309 -45.34 46.16 49.91
CA LEU A 309 -45.19 46.36 51.36
C LEU A 309 -45.24 45.01 52.13
N PRO A 310 -44.25 44.71 53.01
CA PRO A 310 -44.30 43.54 53.89
C PRO A 310 -45.27 43.77 55.07
N LYS A 311 -46.20 42.81 55.27
CA LYS A 311 -47.14 42.76 56.41
C LYS A 311 -46.40 42.71 57.75
N LYS A 312 -46.57 43.73 58.60
CA LYS A 312 -46.19 43.68 60.02
C LYS A 312 -47.35 43.23 60.93
N GLU A 313 -46.97 42.49 61.95
CA GLU A 313 -47.79 41.73 62.91
C GLU A 313 -48.66 42.59 63.84
N LYS A 314 -49.74 41.96 64.33
CA LYS A 314 -50.75 42.53 65.24
C LYS A 314 -50.33 42.52 66.72
N LYS A 315 -50.57 43.65 67.42
CA LYS A 315 -50.96 43.79 68.86
C LYS A 315 -51.49 45.23 69.00
N ARG A 316 -52.60 45.61 69.66
CA ARG A 316 -53.64 44.99 70.51
C ARG A 316 -54.94 45.79 70.29
N LYS A 317 -56.07 45.17 70.62
CA LYS A 317 -57.45 45.69 70.59
C LYS A 317 -57.64 47.05 71.32
N ARG A 318 -58.45 47.92 70.71
CA ARG A 318 -59.54 48.65 71.39
C ARG A 318 -60.74 48.59 70.45
N ASP A 319 -61.85 48.13 70.99
CA ASP A 319 -63.08 47.77 70.28
C ASP A 319 -63.79 49.00 69.69
N GLU A 320 -64.28 48.89 68.46
CA GLU A 320 -65.58 49.43 68.03
C GLU A 320 -66.05 48.73 66.74
N ASP A 321 -67.37 48.68 66.61
CA ASP A 321 -68.21 47.68 65.98
C ASP A 321 -68.45 47.90 64.46
N GLY A 322 -68.80 46.83 63.71
CA GLY A 322 -69.43 46.93 62.37
C GLY A 322 -68.88 46.00 61.26
N GLY A 323 -69.74 45.17 60.65
CA GLY A 323 -69.46 44.07 59.69
C GLY A 323 -68.91 44.48 58.30
N GLU A 324 -68.63 43.60 57.32
CA GLU A 324 -69.30 42.37 56.87
C GLU A 324 -68.39 41.58 55.86
N LYS A 325 -68.78 40.34 55.51
CA LYS A 325 -68.02 39.28 54.78
C LYS A 325 -67.91 39.47 53.24
N LYS A 326 -66.85 38.93 52.57
CA LYS A 326 -66.93 37.88 51.48
C LYS A 326 -65.63 37.52 50.68
N LYS A 327 -65.30 36.21 50.71
CA LYS A 327 -64.95 35.20 49.66
C LYS A 327 -63.89 35.43 48.53
N LYS A 328 -62.79 34.64 48.64
CA LYS A 328 -62.10 33.73 47.67
C LYS A 328 -62.48 33.75 46.16
N LYS A 329 -61.46 33.77 45.27
CA LYS A 329 -61.09 32.61 44.39
C LYS A 329 -59.76 32.80 43.61
N LYS A 330 -59.02 31.70 43.52
CA LYS A 330 -57.71 31.45 42.89
C LYS A 330 -57.96 30.82 41.50
N LYS A 331 -57.15 31.11 40.47
CA LYS A 331 -56.88 30.16 39.36
C LYS A 331 -55.53 30.43 38.68
N LYS A 332 -54.78 29.34 38.50
CA LYS A 332 -53.54 29.15 37.75
C LYS A 332 -53.82 28.91 36.27
N ALA A 333 -52.85 29.21 35.41
CA ALA A 333 -52.51 28.59 34.11
C ALA A 333 -51.10 29.14 33.78
N ASP A 334 -50.02 28.42 33.45
CA ASP A 334 -49.78 27.14 32.76
C ASP A 334 -50.55 26.99 31.45
N ALA A 335 -49.86 27.32 30.35
CA ALA A 335 -50.03 26.88 28.96
C ALA A 335 -48.67 27.16 28.29
N GLU A 336 -47.85 26.14 28.04
CA GLU A 336 -47.82 25.34 26.80
C GLU A 336 -47.42 26.16 25.57
#